data_AF-A0A0X3UX00-F1
#
_entry.id   AF-A0A0X3UX00-F1
#
_cell.length_a   1.000
_cell.length_b   1.000
_cell.length_c   1.000
_cell.angle_alpha   90.00
_cell.angle_beta   90.00
_cell.angle_gamma   90.00
#
_symmetry.space_group_name_H-M   'P 1'
#
loop_
_entity.id
_entity.type
_entity.pdbx_description
1 polymer ?
#
loop_
_entity_poly.entity_id
_entity_poly.type
_entity_poly.pdbx_seq_one_letter_code
_entity_poly.pdbx_strand_id
1 'polypeptide(L)'
;MVFGLAGTALVAPAVVAPTHTSAAQAAVYSTCTISRCSAARTAVTGWSSLGWPTSSGWYSWPYGNYNYTGGTFQNREGYLPTATYNEYDVYSRARGASRDAYRIVVNRSTKVAYFTPDHYVTFYKL
;
A
#
# COMPACT_ATOMS: atom_id res chain seq x y z
N MET A 1 -38.89 -45.10 52.48
CA MET A 1 -39.22 -44.94 51.05
C MET A 1 -38.36 -43.82 50.50
N VAL A 2 -37.54 -44.16 49.52
CA VAL A 2 -36.65 -43.27 48.74
C VAL A 2 -37.48 -42.62 47.65
N PHE A 3 -37.35 -41.31 47.41
CA PHE A 3 -37.55 -40.74 46.07
C PHE A 3 -36.61 -39.53 45.88
N GLY A 4 -35.56 -39.75 45.09
CA GLY A 4 -34.67 -38.70 44.60
C GLY A 4 -35.29 -37.96 43.42
N LEU A 5 -34.94 -36.69 43.26
CA LEU A 5 -35.26 -35.90 42.08
C LEU A 5 -33.95 -35.53 41.38
N ALA A 6 -33.75 -36.12 40.21
CA ALA A 6 -32.64 -35.86 39.31
C ALA A 6 -32.88 -34.52 38.59
N GLY A 7 -31.92 -33.60 38.68
CA GLY A 7 -31.91 -32.36 37.91
C GLY A 7 -31.28 -32.57 36.54
N THR A 8 -32.05 -32.41 35.47
CA THR A 8 -31.56 -32.41 34.09
C THR A 8 -30.93 -31.06 33.74
N ALA A 9 -29.62 -31.04 33.50
CA ALA A 9 -28.92 -29.88 32.96
C ALA A 9 -29.14 -29.78 31.44
N LEU A 10 -29.67 -28.66 30.98
CA LEU A 10 -29.79 -28.32 29.55
C LEU A 10 -28.43 -27.79 29.06
N VAL A 11 -27.77 -28.53 28.17
CA VAL A 11 -26.54 -28.09 27.51
C VAL A 11 -26.94 -27.36 26.22
N ALA A 12 -26.74 -26.05 26.17
CA ALA A 12 -26.93 -25.26 24.96
C ALA A 12 -25.76 -25.51 23.98
N PRO A 13 -26.00 -25.63 22.66
CA PRO A 13 -24.93 -25.76 21.69
C PRO A 13 -24.17 -24.43 21.57
N ALA A 14 -22.84 -24.50 21.67
CA ALA A 14 -21.97 -23.37 21.43
C ALA A 14 -22.05 -22.97 19.95
N VAL A 15 -22.59 -21.78 19.67
CA VAL A 15 -22.52 -21.16 18.35
C VAL A 15 -21.06 -20.77 18.10
N VAL A 16 -20.36 -21.56 17.29
CA VAL A 16 -19.02 -21.21 16.81
C VAL A 16 -19.19 -20.09 15.79
N ALA A 17 -18.86 -18.86 16.18
CA ALA A 17 -18.76 -17.76 15.24
C ALA A 17 -17.69 -18.08 14.19
N PRO A 18 -17.95 -17.83 12.89
CA PRO A 18 -16.92 -17.99 11.88
C PRO A 18 -15.75 -17.06 12.23
N THR A 19 -14.55 -17.63 12.33
CA THR A 19 -13.32 -16.86 12.47
C THR A 19 -13.21 -15.93 11.27
N HIS A 20 -13.31 -14.62 11.51
CA HIS A 20 -13.05 -13.61 10.50
C HIS A 20 -11.68 -13.90 9.88
N THR A 21 -11.64 -14.18 8.58
CA THR A 21 -10.38 -14.21 7.82
C THR A 21 -9.74 -12.84 8.03
N SER A 22 -8.58 -12.78 8.70
CA SER A 22 -7.84 -11.54 8.87
C SER A 22 -7.73 -10.87 7.49
N ALA A 23 -8.18 -9.62 7.37
CA ALA A 23 -7.94 -8.83 6.17
C ALA A 23 -6.44 -8.92 5.85
N ALA A 24 -6.09 -9.19 4.60
CA ALA A 24 -4.69 -9.25 4.18
C ALA A 24 -4.04 -7.90 4.51
N GLN A 25 -3.32 -7.84 5.63
CA GLN A 25 -2.54 -6.66 6.00
C GLN A 25 -1.46 -6.47 4.95
N ALA A 26 -1.22 -5.23 4.57
CA ALA A 26 -0.11 -4.98 3.69
C ALA A 26 1.20 -5.36 4.37
N ALA A 27 2.01 -6.16 3.66
CA ALA A 27 3.33 -6.50 4.14
C ALA A 27 4.26 -5.31 3.87
N VAL A 28 4.90 -4.80 4.92
CA VAL A 28 5.93 -3.75 4.80
C VAL A 28 7.29 -4.38 5.01
N TYR A 29 8.06 -4.46 3.94
CA TYR A 29 9.41 -4.99 3.93
C TYR A 29 10.43 -3.85 4.07
N SER A 30 11.45 -4.07 4.92
CA SER A 30 12.48 -3.07 5.22
C SER A 30 13.46 -2.81 4.07
N THR A 31 13.49 -3.69 3.07
CA THR A 31 14.33 -3.58 1.88
C THR A 31 13.59 -4.07 0.64
N CYS A 32 13.98 -3.55 -0.53
CA CYS A 32 13.40 -3.93 -1.81
C CYS A 32 14.41 -4.76 -2.63
N THR A 33 14.13 -6.06 -2.76
CA THR A 33 14.97 -7.04 -3.48
C THR A 33 14.30 -7.66 -4.70
N ILE A 34 13.02 -7.36 -4.96
CA ILE A 34 12.29 -7.87 -6.13
C ILE A 34 12.74 -7.18 -7.43
N SER A 35 12.55 -7.84 -8.58
CA SER A 35 13.08 -7.40 -9.87
C SER A 35 12.65 -5.99 -10.30
N ARG A 36 11.49 -5.50 -9.82
CA ARG A 36 10.97 -4.16 -10.18
C ARG A 36 11.48 -3.03 -9.27
N CYS A 37 12.24 -3.32 -8.22
CA CYS A 37 12.83 -2.31 -7.35
C CYS A 37 13.78 -1.37 -8.10
N SER A 38 14.49 -1.87 -9.12
CA SER A 38 15.38 -1.05 -9.95
C SER A 38 14.59 0.06 -10.67
N ALA A 39 13.48 -0.27 -11.31
CA ALA A 39 12.59 0.70 -11.95
C ALA A 39 11.99 1.69 -10.95
N ALA A 40 11.61 1.21 -9.76
CA ALA A 40 11.12 2.08 -8.70
C ALA A 40 12.18 3.09 -8.21
N ARG A 41 13.46 2.69 -8.10
CA ARG A 41 14.57 3.61 -7.82
C ARG A 41 14.80 4.61 -8.94
N THR A 42 14.71 4.19 -10.20
CA THR A 42 14.75 5.11 -11.35
C THR A 42 13.60 6.13 -11.29
N ALA A 43 12.40 5.69 -10.90
CA ALA A 43 11.28 6.60 -10.70
C ALA A 43 11.56 7.59 -9.57
N VAL A 44 12.16 7.17 -8.45
CA VAL A 44 12.58 8.08 -7.37
C VAL A 44 13.51 9.17 -7.90
N THR A 45 14.54 8.81 -8.67
CA THR A 45 15.45 9.78 -9.29
C THR A 45 14.71 10.72 -10.26
N GLY A 46 13.85 10.18 -11.13
CA GLY A 46 13.09 10.98 -12.08
C GLY A 46 12.14 11.98 -11.40
N TRP A 47 11.38 11.55 -10.39
CA TRP A 47 10.49 12.45 -9.65
C TRP A 47 11.24 13.46 -8.79
N SER A 48 12.41 13.07 -8.25
CA SER A 48 13.29 14.00 -7.56
C SER A 48 13.81 15.09 -8.49
N SER A 49 14.14 14.77 -9.75
CA SER A 49 14.57 15.77 -10.73
C SER A 49 13.47 16.77 -11.11
N LEU A 50 12.21 16.39 -10.95
CA LEU A 50 11.04 17.25 -11.14
C LEU A 50 10.64 18.02 -9.87
N GLY A 51 11.39 17.87 -8.78
CA GLY A 51 11.15 18.60 -7.53
C GLY A 51 9.99 18.04 -6.69
N TRP A 52 9.59 16.78 -6.88
CA TRP A 52 8.52 16.12 -6.11
C TRP A 52 7.17 16.88 -6.15
N PRO A 53 6.57 17.04 -7.34
CA PRO A 53 5.30 17.74 -7.46
C PRO A 53 4.19 17.07 -6.66
N THR A 54 3.43 17.86 -5.91
CA THR A 54 2.38 17.36 -5.01
C THR A 54 0.98 17.42 -5.58
N SER A 55 0.77 18.18 -6.65
CA SER A 55 -0.52 18.29 -7.34
C SER A 55 -0.69 17.13 -8.28
N SER A 56 -1.86 16.49 -8.25
CA SER A 56 -2.12 15.37 -9.15
C SER A 56 -2.13 15.83 -10.60
N GLY A 57 -1.47 15.07 -11.48
CA GLY A 57 -1.38 15.45 -12.89
C GLY A 57 -0.27 14.76 -13.66
N TRP A 58 -0.25 15.06 -14.95
CA TRP A 58 0.76 14.58 -15.90
C TRP A 58 1.94 15.53 -15.96
N TYR A 59 3.15 14.98 -15.86
CA TYR A 59 4.41 15.70 -15.93
C TYR A 59 5.26 15.16 -17.07
N SER A 60 5.94 16.06 -17.78
CA SER A 60 6.95 15.66 -18.78
C SER A 60 8.04 14.87 -18.06
N TRP A 61 8.38 13.69 -18.58
CA TRP A 61 9.31 12.80 -17.91
C TRP A 61 10.74 12.98 -18.44
N PRO A 62 11.78 13.01 -17.58
CA PRO A 62 13.16 13.27 -18.00
C PRO A 62 13.72 12.29 -19.04
N TYR A 63 13.16 11.07 -19.09
CA TYR A 63 13.59 10.01 -20.00
C TYR A 63 12.64 9.82 -21.20
N GLY A 64 11.81 10.84 -21.48
CA GLY A 64 10.79 10.81 -22.53
C GLY A 64 9.43 10.31 -22.04
N ASN A 65 8.39 10.61 -22.83
CA ASN A 65 6.96 10.45 -22.49
C ASN A 65 6.52 11.32 -21.30
N TYR A 66 5.50 10.86 -20.57
CA TYR A 66 4.95 11.52 -19.40
C TYR A 66 4.85 10.54 -18.24
N ASN A 67 4.84 11.07 -17.03
CA ASN A 67 4.57 10.30 -15.83
C ASN A 67 3.51 11.02 -14.98
N TYR A 68 2.87 10.30 -14.07
CA TYR A 68 1.72 10.82 -13.31
C TYR A 68 1.95 10.76 -11.80
N THR A 69 1.65 11.84 -11.10
CA THR A 69 1.53 11.84 -9.63
C THR A 69 0.06 11.81 -9.25
N GLY A 70 -0.31 10.93 -8.32
CA GLY A 70 -1.66 10.91 -7.75
C GLY A 70 -1.86 11.96 -6.67
N GLY A 71 -0.83 12.74 -6.34
CA GLY A 71 -0.87 13.72 -5.29
C GLY A 71 -0.72 13.06 -3.92
N THR A 72 -1.53 13.44 -2.94
CA THR A 72 -1.39 12.98 -1.56
C THR A 72 -1.83 11.53 -1.40
N PHE A 73 -0.94 10.70 -0.85
CA PHE A 73 -1.29 9.35 -0.38
C PHE A 73 -1.73 9.44 1.09
N GLN A 74 -2.92 8.94 1.38
CA GLN A 74 -3.56 9.16 2.68
C GLN A 74 -3.14 8.17 3.76
N ASN A 75 -2.57 7.01 3.39
CA ASN A 75 -2.17 5.96 4.33
C ASN A 75 -3.30 5.60 5.32
N ARG A 76 -4.54 5.43 4.81
CA ARG A 76 -5.75 5.26 5.65
C ARG A 76 -5.68 3.98 6.48
N GLU A 77 -5.09 2.95 5.90
CA GLU A 77 -4.89 1.65 6.50
C GLU A 77 -3.72 1.64 7.49
N GLY A 78 -2.91 2.70 7.53
CA GLY A 78 -1.84 2.87 8.52
C GLY A 78 -0.65 1.93 8.33
N TYR A 79 -0.45 1.37 7.13
CA TYR A 79 0.65 0.45 6.87
C TYR A 79 2.02 1.12 6.95
N LEU A 80 2.13 2.37 6.48
CA LEU A 80 3.36 3.16 6.60
C LEU A 80 3.36 3.95 7.92
N PRO A 81 4.55 4.36 8.43
CA PRO A 81 4.63 5.24 9.59
C PRO A 81 3.80 6.53 9.42
N THR A 82 3.28 7.10 10.51
CA THR A 82 2.51 8.35 10.45
C THR A 82 3.34 9.50 9.89
N ALA A 83 2.98 9.97 8.70
CA ALA A 83 3.56 11.14 8.05
C ALA A 83 2.65 11.63 6.91
N THR A 84 3.04 12.72 6.24
CA THR A 84 2.42 13.13 4.98
C THR A 84 3.17 12.50 3.81
N TYR A 85 2.42 11.85 2.92
CA TYR A 85 2.96 11.15 1.76
C TYR A 85 2.42 11.72 0.46
N ASN A 86 3.23 11.58 -0.59
CA ASN A 86 2.77 11.71 -1.97
C ASN A 86 3.03 10.40 -2.73
N GLU A 87 2.16 10.09 -3.68
CA GLU A 87 2.28 8.93 -4.55
C GLU A 87 2.63 9.29 -5.98
N TYR A 88 3.46 8.45 -6.59
CA TYR A 88 3.96 8.68 -7.93
C TYR A 88 3.99 7.38 -8.72
N ASP A 89 3.70 7.47 -10.01
CA ASP A 89 3.78 6.33 -10.93
C ASP A 89 5.24 5.96 -11.23
N VAL A 90 5.48 4.66 -11.40
CA VAL A 90 6.84 4.13 -11.62
C VAL A 90 7.28 4.25 -13.09
N TYR A 91 6.41 3.88 -14.03
CA TYR A 91 6.76 3.79 -15.45
C TYR A 91 6.20 4.96 -16.26
N SER A 92 7.01 5.61 -17.09
CA SER A 92 6.48 6.61 -18.02
C SER A 92 5.64 5.98 -19.12
N ARG A 93 4.74 6.78 -19.71
CA ARG A 93 3.75 6.36 -20.70
C ARG A 93 3.23 7.54 -21.51
N ALA A 94 2.51 7.26 -22.59
CA ALA A 94 1.84 8.31 -23.37
C ALA A 94 0.90 9.13 -22.46
N ARG A 95 0.82 10.43 -22.70
CA ARG A 95 -0.03 11.33 -21.90
C ARG A 95 -1.49 10.90 -22.02
N GLY A 96 -2.16 10.70 -20.88
CA GLY A 96 -3.55 10.26 -20.83
C GLY A 96 -3.75 8.75 -20.89
N ALA A 97 -2.69 7.95 -21.02
CA ALA A 97 -2.80 6.49 -20.96
C ALA A 97 -3.23 6.01 -19.56
N SER A 98 -3.92 4.87 -19.53
CA SER A 98 -4.28 4.18 -18.29
C SER A 98 -3.06 3.94 -17.39
N ARG A 99 -3.27 4.05 -16.07
CA ARG A 99 -2.22 3.83 -15.09
C ARG A 99 -2.12 2.36 -14.70
N ASP A 100 -0.90 1.87 -14.47
CA ASP A 100 -0.64 0.52 -13.95
C ASP A 100 -0.86 0.44 -12.42
N ALA A 101 -0.49 -0.65 -11.76
CA ALA A 101 -0.58 -0.79 -10.29
C ALA A 101 0.69 -0.31 -9.53
N TYR A 102 1.78 0.02 -10.24
CA TYR A 102 3.09 0.25 -9.65
C TYR A 102 3.21 1.69 -9.16
N ARG A 103 3.48 1.88 -7.86
CA ARG A 103 3.64 3.21 -7.26
C ARG A 103 4.86 3.27 -6.39
N ILE A 104 5.47 4.46 -6.32
CA ILE A 104 6.27 4.85 -5.17
C ILE A 104 5.45 5.78 -4.29
N VAL A 105 5.52 5.58 -2.98
CA VAL A 105 4.92 6.43 -1.96
C VAL A 105 6.07 7.04 -1.16
N VAL A 106 6.15 8.37 -1.15
CA VAL A 106 7.32 9.09 -0.65
C VAL A 106 6.92 9.99 0.51
N ASN A 107 7.63 9.85 1.62
CA ASN A 107 7.48 10.74 2.78
C ASN A 107 7.91 12.15 2.38
N ARG A 108 7.03 13.14 2.55
CA ARG A 108 7.30 14.51 2.11
C ARG A 108 8.48 15.16 2.81
N SER A 109 8.70 14.87 4.08
CA SER A 109 9.77 15.50 4.86
C SER A 109 11.11 14.81 4.67
N THR A 110 11.13 13.48 4.83
CA THR A 110 12.38 12.70 4.83
C THR A 110 12.80 12.19 3.47
N LYS A 111 11.90 12.24 2.48
CA LYS A 111 12.08 11.66 1.14
C LYS A 111 12.34 10.15 1.13
N VAL A 112 12.08 9.46 2.25
CA VAL A 112 12.04 8.00 2.29
C VAL A 112 10.94 7.52 1.36
N ALA A 113 11.30 6.64 0.42
CA ALA A 113 10.40 6.09 -0.59
C ALA A 113 10.08 4.62 -0.31
N TYR A 114 8.82 4.26 -0.53
CA TYR A 114 8.31 2.90 -0.47
C TYR A 114 7.75 2.53 -1.84
N PHE A 115 8.17 1.40 -2.40
CA PHE A 115 7.61 0.84 -3.61
C PHE A 115 6.46 -0.09 -3.28
N THR A 116 5.32 0.08 -3.96
CA THR A 116 4.23 -0.89 -3.97
C THR A 116 4.02 -1.45 -5.37
N PRO A 117 4.14 -2.77 -5.57
CA PRO A 117 3.97 -3.38 -6.88
C PRO A 117 2.51 -3.70 -7.24
N ASP A 118 1.59 -3.50 -6.30
CA ASP A 118 0.28 -4.13 -6.25
C ASP A 118 -0.79 -3.15 -5.73
N HIS A 119 -0.63 -1.86 -6.04
CA HIS A 119 -1.61 -0.83 -5.72
C HIS A 119 -1.93 -0.76 -4.22
N TYR A 120 -0.88 -0.56 -3.42
CA TYR A 120 -0.90 -0.31 -1.97
C TYR A 120 -1.17 -1.54 -1.10
N VAL A 121 -1.10 -2.75 -1.66
CA VAL A 121 -1.25 -4.01 -0.91
C VAL A 121 0.07 -4.47 -0.29
N THR A 122 1.22 -4.17 -0.87
CA THR A 122 2.54 -4.53 -0.33
C THR A 122 3.47 -3.34 -0.48
N PHE A 123 4.34 -3.11 0.51
CA PHE A 123 5.33 -2.03 0.48
C PHE A 123 6.74 -2.56 0.71
N TYR A 124 7.68 -2.06 -0.08
CA TYR A 124 9.11 -2.30 0.08
C TYR A 124 9.81 -0.95 0.24
N LYS A 125 10.52 -0.75 1.34
CA LYS A 125 11.37 0.44 1.49
C LYS A 125 12.53 0.37 0.47
N LEU A 126 12.72 1.44 -0.30
CA LEU A 126 13.65 1.51 -1.44
C LEU A 126 15.08 1.84 -1.06
#